data_AF-A0A3B0P6A0-F1
#
_entry.id   AF-A0A3B0P6A0-F1
#
_cell.length_a   1.000
_cell.length_b   1.000
_cell.length_c   1.000
_cell.angle_alpha   90.00
_cell.angle_beta   90.00
_cell.angle_gamma   90.00
#
_symmetry.space_group_name_H-M   'P 1'
#
loop_
_entity.id
_entity.type
_entity.pdbx_description
1 polymer ?
#
loop_
_entity_poly.entity_id
_entity_poly.type
_entity_poly.pdbx_seq_one_letter_code
_entity_poly.pdbx_strand_id
1 'polypeptide(L)'
;MHQQTTNSKRFVVHNLITKLYLNGKLIKGGTDDYVIDIDRRRIVFNINLNLKEKDELVLEKLMSVHTSVDSKNKTISKEKVLANANEKHNYLLSQSYDNLKEKSIKAFEKNVW
;
A
#
# COMPACT_ATOMS: atom_id res chain seq x y z
N MET A 1 7.87 -4.54 -4.05
CA MET A 1 8.68 -4.30 -5.28
C MET A 1 9.92 -3.49 -4.92
N HIS A 2 11.11 -3.92 -5.32
CA HIS A 2 12.36 -3.18 -5.09
C HIS A 2 12.86 -2.56 -6.40
N GLN A 3 13.36 -1.34 -6.33
CA GLN A 3 13.93 -0.64 -7.48
C GLN A 3 15.19 0.11 -7.05
N GLN A 4 16.17 0.17 -7.95
CA GLN A 4 17.34 1.03 -7.80
C GLN A 4 17.43 1.95 -9.01
N THR A 5 17.53 3.25 -8.78
CA THR A 5 17.71 4.22 -9.86
C THR A 5 19.12 4.10 -10.47
N THR A 6 19.24 4.21 -11.79
CA THR A 6 20.53 4.07 -12.48
C THR A 6 21.53 5.16 -12.11
N ASN A 7 21.11 6.43 -12.13
CA ASN A 7 22.04 7.56 -11.99
C ASN A 7 22.30 7.93 -10.52
N SER A 8 21.24 8.14 -9.74
CA SER A 8 21.38 8.56 -8.34
C SER A 8 21.61 7.40 -7.37
N LYS A 9 21.62 6.15 -7.87
CA LYS A 9 21.80 4.91 -7.10
C LYS A 9 20.87 4.76 -5.88
N ARG A 10 19.78 5.54 -5.81
CA ARG A 10 18.78 5.48 -4.75
C ARG A 10 18.06 4.15 -4.79
N PHE A 11 17.93 3.54 -3.63
CA PHE A 11 17.20 2.29 -3.46
C PHE A 11 15.81 2.59 -2.90
N VAL A 12 14.79 2.00 -3.49
CA VAL A 12 13.38 2.24 -3.14
C VAL A 12 12.65 0.91 -3.02
N VAL A 13 11.86 0.79 -1.96
CA VAL A 13 10.94 -0.32 -1.72
C VAL A 13 9.52 0.22 -1.71
N HIS A 14 8.67 -0.33 -2.58
CA HIS A 14 7.25 -0.05 -2.62
C HIS A 14 6.49 -1.27 -2.12
N ASN A 15 5.60 -1.05 -1.15
CA ASN A 15 4.63 -2.03 -0.68
C ASN A 15 3.24 -1.52 -0.99
N LEU A 16 2.43 -2.37 -1.62
CA LEU A 16 1.02 -2.10 -1.91
C LEU A 16 0.21 -3.26 -1.38
N ILE A 17 -0.78 -2.96 -0.55
CA ILE A 17 -1.74 -3.90 0.00
C ILE A 17 -3.10 -3.50 -0.55
N THR A 18 -3.86 -4.48 -1.02
CA THR A 18 -5.21 -4.26 -1.52
C THR A 18 -6.20 -5.20 -0.85
N LYS A 19 -7.39 -4.66 -0.54
CA LYS A 19 -8.48 -5.42 0.07
C LYS A 19 -9.76 -5.05 -0.68
N LEU A 20 -10.45 -6.06 -1.20
CA LEU A 20 -11.70 -5.88 -1.92
C LEU A 20 -12.85 -6.34 -1.04
N TYR A 21 -13.88 -5.53 -0.87
CA TYR A 21 -15.04 -5.85 -0.06
C TYR A 21 -16.31 -5.73 -0.89
N LEU A 22 -17.20 -6.71 -0.76
CA LEU A 22 -18.57 -6.64 -1.27
C LEU A 22 -19.52 -6.74 -0.08
N ASN A 23 -20.32 -5.71 0.16
CA ASN A 23 -21.25 -5.63 1.30
C ASN A 23 -20.55 -5.93 2.64
N GLY A 24 -19.36 -5.34 2.84
CA GLY A 24 -18.52 -5.53 4.03
C GLY A 24 -17.77 -6.86 4.11
N LYS A 25 -17.96 -7.80 3.17
CA LYS A 25 -17.25 -9.09 3.16
C LYS A 25 -16.01 -9.02 2.29
N LEU A 26 -14.86 -9.41 2.85
CA LEU A 26 -13.58 -9.46 2.14
C LEU A 26 -13.60 -10.55 1.05
N ILE A 27 -13.37 -10.14 -0.19
CA ILE A 27 -13.07 -11.01 -1.33
C ILE A 27 -11.56 -11.21 -1.37
N LYS A 28 -11.11 -12.46 -1.25
CA LYS A 28 -9.69 -12.81 -1.33
C LYS A 28 -9.20 -12.61 -2.77
N GLY A 29 -8.03 -11.99 -2.94
CA GLY A 29 -7.38 -11.91 -4.24
C GLY A 29 -6.79 -13.25 -4.68
N GLY A 30 -6.57 -13.40 -5.98
CA GLY A 30 -6.07 -14.64 -6.59
C GLY A 30 -7.18 -15.63 -6.95
N THR A 31 -8.43 -15.18 -7.00
CA THR A 31 -9.57 -15.93 -7.56
C THR A 31 -9.86 -15.42 -8.97
N ASP A 32 -10.68 -16.16 -9.72
CA ASP A 32 -11.13 -15.76 -11.06
C ASP A 32 -11.87 -14.40 -11.04
N ASP A 33 -12.52 -14.09 -9.92
CA ASP A 33 -13.26 -12.84 -9.72
C ASP A 33 -12.37 -11.65 -9.33
N TYR A 34 -11.15 -11.90 -8.86
CA TYR A 34 -10.22 -10.84 -8.46
C TYR A 34 -8.76 -11.23 -8.73
N VAL A 35 -8.27 -10.81 -9.90
CA VAL A 35 -6.91 -11.05 -10.38
C VAL A 35 -6.08 -9.77 -10.28
N ILE A 36 -4.89 -9.90 -9.69
CA ILE A 36 -3.89 -8.83 -9.63
C ILE A 36 -2.77 -9.17 -10.60
N ASP A 37 -2.62 -8.35 -11.64
CA ASP A 37 -1.55 -8.49 -12.64
C ASP A 37 -0.51 -7.38 -12.46
N ILE A 38 0.76 -7.72 -12.64
CA ILE A 38 1.90 -6.83 -12.43
C ILE A 38 2.79 -6.86 -13.67
N ASP A 39 2.81 -5.74 -14.40
CA ASP A 39 3.66 -5.51 -15.56
C ASP A 39 4.55 -4.30 -15.32
N ARG A 40 5.85 -4.53 -15.08
CA ARG A 40 6.92 -3.52 -14.81
C ARG A 40 6.54 -2.34 -13.90
N ARG A 41 5.79 -1.37 -14.41
CA ARG A 41 5.38 -0.10 -13.75
C ARG A 41 3.87 0.03 -13.59
N ARG A 42 3.12 -1.01 -13.96
CA ARG A 42 1.67 -1.04 -13.98
C ARG A 42 1.22 -2.22 -13.12
N ILE A 43 0.32 -1.94 -12.19
CA ILE A 43 -0.39 -2.95 -11.42
C ILE A 43 -1.85 -2.84 -11.83
N VAL A 44 -2.40 -3.92 -12.40
CA VAL A 44 -3.78 -4.00 -12.85
C VAL A 44 -4.58 -4.84 -11.87
N PHE A 45 -5.77 -4.34 -11.50
CA PHE A 45 -6.71 -5.04 -10.65
C PHE A 45 -7.92 -5.40 -11.52
N ASN A 46 -7.97 -6.64 -11.98
CA ASN A 46 -9.11 -7.15 -12.76
C ASN A 46 -10.13 -7.70 -11.75
N ILE A 47 -11.29 -7.03 -11.66
CA ILE A 47 -12.37 -7.39 -10.74
C ILE A 47 -13.59 -7.71 -11.59
N ASN A 48 -14.05 -8.96 -11.54
CA ASN A 48 -15.20 -9.43 -12.29
C ASN A 48 -16.28 -9.90 -11.32
N LEU A 49 -17.25 -9.03 -11.02
CA LEU A 49 -18.31 -9.29 -10.05
C LEU A 49 -19.67 -8.95 -10.63
N ASN A 50 -20.66 -9.78 -10.35
CA ASN A 50 -22.07 -9.49 -10.65
C ASN A 50 -22.68 -8.71 -9.48
N LEU A 51 -22.89 -7.42 -9.67
CA LEU A 51 -23.49 -6.55 -8.67
C LEU A 51 -25.01 -6.44 -8.86
N LYS A 52 -25.73 -6.34 -7.75
CA LYS A 52 -27.17 -6.06 -7.70
C LYS A 52 -27.41 -4.64 -7.20
N GLU A 53 -28.62 -4.15 -7.41
CA GLU A 53 -29.05 -2.89 -6.82
C GLU A 53 -28.84 -2.94 -5.30
N LYS A 54 -28.29 -1.86 -4.72
CA LYS A 54 -27.93 -1.71 -3.31
C LYS A 54 -26.68 -2.46 -2.86
N ASP A 55 -25.97 -3.17 -3.74
CA ASP A 55 -24.64 -3.70 -3.40
C ASP A 55 -23.63 -2.56 -3.24
N GLU A 56 -22.79 -2.67 -2.22
CA GLU A 56 -21.64 -1.80 -1.99
C GLU A 56 -20.35 -2.55 -2.28
N LEU A 57 -19.57 -2.05 -3.25
CA LEU A 57 -18.26 -2.56 -3.59
C LEU A 57 -17.19 -1.56 -3.15
N VAL A 58 -16.26 -1.99 -2.30
CA VAL A 58 -15.17 -1.16 -1.77
C VAL A 58 -13.82 -1.78 -2.09
N LEU A 59 -12.96 -1.03 -2.77
CA LEU A 59 -11.57 -1.40 -3.00
C LEU A 59 -10.65 -0.51 -2.16
N GLU A 60 -10.09 -1.07 -1.11
CA GLU A 60 -9.08 -0.41 -0.27
C GLU A 60 -7.67 -0.65 -0.84
N LYS A 61 -6.89 0.43 -0.95
CA LYS A 61 -5.48 0.38 -1.36
C LYS A 61 -4.62 1.10 -0.33
N LEU A 62 -3.73 0.37 0.34
CA LEU A 62 -2.77 0.92 1.31
C LEU A 62 -1.36 0.77 0.76
N MET A 63 -0.61 1.88 0.70
CA MET A 63 0.72 1.91 0.12
C MET A 63 1.75 2.48 1.10
N SER A 64 2.95 1.91 1.11
CA SER A 64 4.12 2.53 1.71
C SER A 64 5.30 2.57 0.73
N VAL A 65 6.12 3.61 0.88
CA VAL A 65 7.34 3.81 0.11
C VAL A 65 8.46 4.07 1.11
N HIS A 66 9.56 3.34 0.94
CA HIS A 66 10.76 3.49 1.76
C HIS A 66 11.95 3.68 0.83
N THR A 67 12.79 4.66 1.12
CA THR A 67 13.92 5.01 0.27
C THR A 67 15.22 5.06 1.07
N SER A 68 16.34 4.87 0.38
CA SER A 68 17.68 5.05 0.96
C SER A 68 17.96 6.49 1.40
N VAL A 69 17.09 7.46 1.09
CA VAL A 69 17.26 8.88 1.43
C VAL A 69 16.21 9.39 2.42
N ASP A 70 15.48 8.50 3.10
CA ASP A 70 14.45 8.89 4.09
C ASP A 70 15.05 9.51 5.38
N SER A 71 16.36 9.38 5.60
CA SER A 71 17.04 10.01 6.74
C SER A 71 17.61 11.37 6.34
N LYS A 72 17.37 12.38 7.18
CA LYS A 72 17.80 13.78 6.96
C LYS A 72 19.32 13.93 6.81
N ASN A 73 20.10 13.10 7.53
CA ASN A 73 21.52 13.36 7.73
C ASN A 73 22.43 12.36 7.01
N LYS A 74 21.90 11.21 6.57
CA LYS A 74 22.70 10.15 5.95
C LYS A 74 21.88 9.23 5.06
N THR A 75 22.56 8.63 4.08
CA THR A 75 21.98 7.54 3.30
C THR A 75 21.79 6.30 4.17
N ILE A 76 20.63 5.66 4.06
CA ILE A 76 20.28 4.42 4.76
C ILE A 76 20.75 3.23 3.91
N SER A 77 21.33 2.21 4.55
CA SER A 77 21.73 0.98 3.84
C SER A 77 20.52 0.23 3.28
N LYS A 78 20.73 -0.57 2.23
CA LYS A 78 19.64 -1.32 1.58
C LYS A 78 18.94 -2.26 2.56
N GLU A 79 19.70 -2.92 3.42
CA GLU A 79 19.21 -3.88 4.42
C GLU A 79 18.29 -3.17 5.41
N LYS A 80 18.66 -1.97 5.83
CA LYS A 80 17.83 -1.19 6.76
C LYS A 80 16.58 -0.63 6.08
N VAL A 81 16.65 -0.21 4.81
CA VAL A 81 15.47 0.18 4.02
C VAL A 81 14.50 -1.01 3.91
N LEU A 82 15.00 -2.20 3.60
CA LEU A 82 14.20 -3.43 3.54
C LEU A 82 13.56 -3.77 4.88
N ALA A 83 14.32 -3.70 5.98
CA ALA A 83 13.80 -3.95 7.31
C ALA A 83 12.66 -2.98 7.68
N ASN A 84 12.86 -1.68 7.45
CA ASN A 84 11.83 -0.66 7.71
C ASN A 84 10.59 -0.87 6.83
N ALA A 85 10.79 -1.25 5.57
CA ALA A 85 9.70 -1.52 4.65
C ALA A 85 8.89 -2.75 5.07
N ASN A 86 9.54 -3.82 5.52
CA ASN A 86 8.88 -5.03 6.02
C ASN A 86 8.11 -4.75 7.32
N GLU A 87 8.70 -3.99 8.24
CA GLU A 87 8.02 -3.55 9.46
C GLU A 87 6.74 -2.77 9.12
N LYS A 88 6.84 -1.80 8.19
CA LYS A 88 5.67 -1.02 7.77
C LYS A 88 4.64 -1.88 7.04
N HIS A 89 5.06 -2.84 6.22
CA HIS A 89 4.17 -3.78 5.56
C HIS A 89 3.34 -4.57 6.58
N ASN A 90 3.99 -5.15 7.58
CA ASN A 90 3.33 -5.91 8.64
C ASN A 90 2.35 -5.03 9.44
N TYR A 91 2.75 -3.79 9.74
CA TYR A 91 1.84 -2.82 10.34
C TYR A 91 0.60 -2.60 9.46
N LEU A 92 0.79 -2.29 8.16
CA LEU A 92 -0.32 -1.98 7.25
C LEU A 92 -1.28 -3.15 7.02
N LEU A 93 -0.82 -4.41 7.09
CA LEU A 93 -1.70 -5.58 7.03
C LEU A 93 -2.79 -5.54 8.11
N SER A 94 -2.46 -5.01 9.30
CA SER A 94 -3.38 -4.89 10.44
C SER A 94 -4.29 -3.65 10.40
N GLN A 95 -4.08 -2.73 9.45
CA GLN A 95 -4.80 -1.45 9.41
C GLN A 95 -5.93 -1.45 8.38
N SER A 96 -6.86 -0.50 8.52
CA SER A 96 -7.86 -0.11 7.51
C SER A 96 -7.63 1.34 7.09
N TYR A 97 -8.22 1.72 5.95
CA TYR A 97 -8.24 3.08 5.46
C TYR A 97 -8.81 4.05 6.49
N ASP A 98 -9.97 3.73 7.08
CA ASP A 98 -10.64 4.63 8.01
C ASP A 98 -9.79 4.91 9.26
N ASN A 99 -9.13 3.88 9.81
CA ASN A 99 -8.23 4.04 10.95
C ASN A 99 -7.05 4.96 10.61
N LEU A 100 -6.43 4.75 9.44
CA LEU A 100 -5.31 5.58 8.99
C LEU A 100 -5.75 7.03 8.69
N LYS A 101 -6.93 7.21 8.12
CA LYS A 101 -7.53 8.53 7.85
C LYS A 101 -7.76 9.30 9.14
N GLU A 102 -8.37 8.67 10.14
CA GLU A 102 -8.63 9.30 11.43
C GLU A 102 -7.33 9.71 12.14
N LYS A 103 -6.32 8.82 12.13
CA LYS A 103 -4.98 9.13 12.65
C LYS A 103 -4.34 10.32 11.93
N SER A 104 -4.52 10.40 10.61
CA SER A 104 -4.01 11.51 9.79
C SER A 104 -4.68 12.83 10.17
N ILE A 105 -6.00 12.85 10.30
CA ILE A 105 -6.77 14.04 10.71
C ILE A 105 -6.29 14.53 12.08
N LYS A 106 -6.22 13.64 13.08
CA LYS A 106 -5.72 13.97 14.42
C LYS A 106 -4.28 14.50 14.41
N ALA A 107 -3.42 13.95 13.57
CA ALA A 107 -2.05 14.43 13.43
C ALA A 107 -2.00 15.83 12.81
N PHE A 108 -2.89 16.13 11.86
CA PHE A 108 -2.97 17.44 11.21
C PHE A 108 -3.47 18.51 12.17
N GLU A 109 -4.53 18.22 12.92
CA GLU A 109 -5.06 19.09 13.97
C GLU A 109 -4.05 19.40 15.09
N LYS A 110 -3.11 18.48 15.36
CA LYS A 110 -2.12 18.67 16.44
C LYS A 110 -0.86 19.42 15.99
N ASN A 111 -0.41 19.19 14.77
CA ASN A 111 0.94 19.59 14.34
C ASN A 111 0.95 20.68 13.26
N VAL A 112 -0.21 21.02 12.68
CA VAL A 112 -0.30 21.98 11.57
C VAL A 112 -1.25 23.12 11.90
N TRP A 113 -2.49 22.80 12.28
CA TRP A 113 -3.44 23.77 12.80
C TRP A 113 -3.14 24.09 14.26
#